data_AF-A0A846YR63-F1
#
_entry.id   AF-A0A846YR63-F1
#
_cell.length_a   1.000
_cell.length_b   1.000
_cell.length_c   1.000
_cell.angle_alpha   90.00
_cell.angle_beta   90.00
_cell.angle_gamma   90.00
#
_symmetry.space_group_name_H-M   'P 1'
#
loop_
_entity.id
_entity.type
_entity.pdbx_description
1 polymer ?
#
loop_
_entity_poly.entity_id
_entity_poly.type
_entity_poly.pdbx_seq_one_letter_code
_entity_poly.pdbx_strand_id
1 'polypeptide(L)'
;MSVGLPAPAPHTVQQARAFLTPRHATGVDEFLWQSRERPMADRDAIGAVIDAGDRAQRGNGDGPEPVEVAAALLVLSAVRLNLDQTEARLLNTAQAAGLSFEQIAVVLDLGVEETEERYRQLKPRLDEPATAPPPAPPRRAGASGRSRRRPGTPPTDQPTWDELDDEDWGN
;
A
#
# COMPACT_ATOMS: atom_id res chain seq x y z
N MET A 1 -6.17 13.69 20.23
CA MET A 1 -4.93 12.90 20.38
C MET A 1 -4.44 12.60 18.98
N SER A 2 -3.16 12.81 18.66
CA SER A 2 -2.64 12.56 17.31
C SER A 2 -2.66 11.05 17.05
N VAL A 3 -3.47 10.58 16.10
CA VAL A 3 -3.53 9.16 15.76
C VAL A 3 -2.46 8.87 14.70
N GLY A 4 -1.44 8.14 15.12
CA GLY A 4 -0.38 7.64 14.26
C GLY A 4 1.01 8.16 14.64
N LEU A 5 2.02 7.40 14.24
CA LEU A 5 3.42 7.82 14.35
C LEU A 5 3.62 9.16 13.62
N PRO A 6 4.53 10.02 14.11
CA PRO A 6 4.87 11.25 13.39
C PRO A 6 5.32 10.91 11.97
N ALA A 7 4.95 11.76 11.01
CA ALA A 7 5.42 11.61 9.63
C ALA A 7 6.95 11.52 9.61
N PRO A 8 7.54 10.47 9.01
CA PRO A 8 8.99 10.37 8.90
C PRO A 8 9.49 11.45 7.95
N ALA A 9 10.63 12.06 8.27
CA ALA A 9 11.22 13.07 7.40
C ALA A 9 11.61 12.45 6.04
N PRO A 10 11.29 13.10 4.90
CA PRO A 10 11.48 12.47 3.60
C PRO A 10 12.91 11.99 3.29
N HIS A 11 13.91 12.79 3.67
CA HIS A 11 15.32 12.44 3.47
C HIS A 11 15.72 11.18 4.27
N THR A 12 15.17 10.99 5.48
CA THR A 12 15.44 9.83 6.32
C THR A 12 14.86 8.56 5.69
N VAL A 13 13.66 8.65 5.11
CA VAL A 13 13.05 7.53 4.37
C VAL A 13 13.89 7.18 3.14
N GLN A 14 14.36 8.18 2.40
CA GLN A 14 15.21 7.95 1.24
C GLN A 14 16.54 7.29 1.61
N GLN A 15 17.16 7.70 2.72
CA GLN A 15 18.35 7.07 3.27
C GLN A 15 18.09 5.63 3.70
N ALA A 16 16.97 5.35 4.36
CA ALA A 16 16.59 3.99 4.75
C ALA A 16 16.39 3.07 3.53
N ARG A 17 15.74 3.56 2.48
CA ARG A 17 15.59 2.83 1.20
C ARG A 17 16.95 2.54 0.55
N ALA A 18 17.82 3.54 0.47
CA ALA A 18 19.17 3.40 -0.08
C ALA A 18 20.06 2.48 0.78
N PHE A 19 19.80 2.40 2.08
CA PHE A 19 20.50 1.50 2.99
C PHE A 19 20.07 0.03 2.79
N LEU A 20 18.77 -0.23 2.72
CA LEU A 20 18.24 -1.60 2.59
C LEU A 20 18.44 -2.20 1.20
N THR A 21 18.32 -1.39 0.15
CA THR A 21 18.37 -1.87 -1.24
C THR A 21 19.62 -2.71 -1.56
N PRO A 22 20.86 -2.23 -1.39
CA PRO A 22 22.05 -3.02 -1.72
C PRO A 22 22.23 -4.28 -0.86
N ARG A 23 21.53 -4.39 0.29
CA ARG A 23 21.64 -5.53 1.22
C ARG A 23 20.65 -6.66 0.88
N HIS A 24 19.53 -6.31 0.28
CA HIS A 24 18.41 -7.24 0.07
C HIS A 24 17.95 -7.35 -1.38
N ALA A 25 18.34 -6.43 -2.25
CA ALA A 25 17.94 -6.46 -3.64
C ALA A 25 18.54 -7.70 -4.31
N THR A 26 17.71 -8.40 -5.07
CA THR A 26 18.12 -9.53 -5.90
C THR A 26 17.51 -9.39 -7.29
N GLY A 27 18.14 -10.00 -8.29
CA GLY A 27 17.59 -10.07 -9.64
C GLY A 27 17.31 -8.69 -10.26
N VAL A 28 16.04 -8.40 -10.55
CA VAL A 28 15.64 -7.15 -11.24
C VAL A 28 15.91 -5.92 -10.37
N ASP A 29 15.63 -5.97 -9.07
CA ASP A 29 15.86 -4.82 -8.21
C ASP A 29 17.34 -4.56 -7.97
N GLU A 30 18.17 -5.62 -7.93
CA GLU A 30 19.63 -5.47 -7.85
C GLU A 30 20.16 -4.77 -9.11
N PHE A 31 19.72 -5.22 -10.30
CA PHE A 31 20.07 -4.57 -11.56
C PHE A 31 19.61 -3.11 -11.61
N LEU A 32 18.40 -2.81 -11.14
CA LEU A 32 17.86 -1.45 -11.14
C LEU A 32 18.58 -0.53 -10.13
N TRP A 33 19.04 -1.08 -9.02
CA TRP A 33 19.90 -0.39 -8.08
C TRP A 33 21.27 -0.08 -8.71
N GLN A 34 21.95 -1.08 -9.27
CA GLN A 34 23.27 -0.90 -9.87
C GLN A 34 23.27 0.04 -11.08
N SER A 35 22.19 0.01 -11.89
CA SER A 35 22.12 0.79 -13.14
C SER A 35 21.58 2.21 -12.96
N ARG A 36 20.71 2.44 -11.96
CA ARG A 36 19.94 3.70 -11.84
C ARG A 36 19.77 4.18 -10.40
N GLU A 37 20.44 3.54 -9.42
CA GLU A 37 20.24 3.79 -7.99
C GLU A 37 18.76 3.74 -7.58
N ARG A 38 17.96 2.94 -8.30
CA ARG A 38 16.54 2.81 -8.03
C ARG A 38 16.36 1.90 -6.81
N PRO A 39 15.76 2.38 -5.71
CA PRO A 39 15.52 1.54 -4.55
C PRO A 39 14.55 0.41 -4.86
N MET A 40 14.63 -0.67 -4.08
CA MET A 40 13.60 -1.71 -4.02
C MET A 40 12.22 -1.09 -3.72
N ALA A 41 11.15 -1.78 -4.11
CA ALA A 41 9.83 -1.42 -3.65
C ALA A 41 9.75 -1.54 -2.11
N ASP A 42 9.05 -0.60 -1.46
CA ASP A 42 9.00 -0.53 0.01
C ASP A 42 8.53 -1.84 0.65
N ARG A 43 7.49 -2.47 0.07
CA ARG A 43 6.97 -3.77 0.53
C ARG A 43 8.02 -4.88 0.41
N ASP A 44 8.78 -4.90 -0.68
CA ASP A 44 9.78 -5.93 -0.93
C ASP A 44 10.99 -5.76 0.00
N ALA A 45 11.41 -4.52 0.26
CA ALA A 45 12.46 -4.21 1.23
C ALA A 45 12.06 -4.60 2.67
N ILE A 46 10.82 -4.28 3.09
CA ILE A 46 10.28 -4.70 4.39
C ILE A 46 10.19 -6.23 4.47
N GLY A 47 9.67 -6.86 3.42
CA GLY A 47 9.54 -8.32 3.33
C GLY A 47 10.89 -9.02 3.46
N ALA A 48 11.93 -8.53 2.80
CA ALA A 48 13.26 -9.13 2.87
C ALA A 48 13.87 -9.12 4.29
N VAL A 49 13.63 -8.04 5.07
CA VAL A 49 14.06 -7.95 6.47
C VAL A 49 13.28 -8.92 7.36
N ILE A 50 11.96 -9.04 7.16
CA ILE A 50 11.12 -10.04 7.85
C ILE A 50 11.60 -11.45 7.53
N ASP A 51 11.81 -11.77 6.25
CA ASP A 51 12.27 -13.07 5.79
C ASP A 51 13.63 -13.44 6.38
N ALA A 52 14.55 -12.48 6.52
CA ALA A 52 15.82 -12.68 7.21
C ALA A 52 15.62 -13.04 8.69
N GLY A 53 14.72 -12.32 9.39
CA GLY A 53 14.40 -12.61 10.79
C GLY A 53 13.78 -13.99 10.97
N ASP A 54 12.84 -14.35 10.10
CA ASP A 54 12.18 -15.64 10.08
C ASP A 54 13.15 -16.79 9.80
N ARG A 55 14.11 -16.59 8.88
CA ARG A 55 15.17 -17.56 8.61
C ARG A 55 16.08 -17.78 9.82
N ALA A 56 16.49 -16.72 10.49
CA ALA A 56 17.34 -16.80 11.68
C ALA A 56 16.63 -17.50 12.85
N GLN A 57 15.34 -17.24 13.07
CA GLN A 57 14.54 -17.95 14.08
C GLN A 57 14.44 -19.46 13.80
N ARG A 58 14.46 -19.85 12.53
CA ARG A 58 14.50 -21.27 12.11
C ARG A 58 15.92 -21.87 12.11
N GLY A 59 16.94 -21.11 12.53
CA GLY A 59 18.34 -21.54 12.55
C GLY A 59 19.02 -21.57 11.18
N ASN A 60 18.44 -20.92 10.17
CA ASN A 60 18.91 -20.96 8.78
C ASN A 60 19.51 -19.62 8.33
N GLY A 61 20.72 -19.32 8.81
CA GLY A 61 21.48 -18.12 8.44
C GLY A 61 21.37 -16.99 9.46
N ASP A 62 22.04 -15.89 9.15
CA ASP A 62 22.10 -14.72 10.04
C ASP A 62 20.81 -13.91 10.00
N GLY A 63 20.44 -13.35 11.15
CA GLY A 63 19.31 -12.45 11.28
C GLY A 63 19.62 -11.05 10.77
N PRO A 64 18.60 -10.20 10.57
CA PRO A 64 18.82 -8.82 10.20
C PRO A 64 19.51 -8.08 11.33
N GLU A 65 20.45 -7.21 10.97
CA GLU A 65 21.09 -6.32 11.91
C GLU A 65 20.07 -5.34 12.51
N PRO A 66 20.23 -4.87 13.77
CA PRO A 66 19.29 -3.94 14.39
C PRO A 66 19.04 -2.67 13.57
N VAL A 67 20.06 -2.21 12.83
CA VAL A 67 19.95 -1.05 11.93
C VAL A 67 19.10 -1.34 10.68
N GLU A 68 19.09 -2.58 10.17
CA GLU A 68 18.21 -2.99 9.06
C GLU A 68 16.75 -2.99 9.50
N VAL A 69 16.48 -3.51 10.71
CA VAL A 69 15.13 -3.47 11.31
C VAL A 69 14.68 -2.02 11.51
N ALA A 70 15.53 -1.15 12.05
CA ALA A 70 15.22 0.27 12.21
C ALA A 70 14.93 0.97 10.88
N ALA A 71 15.73 0.69 9.84
CA ALA A 71 15.48 1.20 8.49
C ALA A 71 14.15 0.69 7.92
N ALA A 72 13.82 -0.59 8.10
CA ALA A 72 12.55 -1.16 7.65
C ALA A 72 11.34 -0.52 8.36
N LEU A 73 11.45 -0.22 9.66
CA LEU A 73 10.40 0.49 10.40
C LEU A 73 10.18 1.93 9.88
N LEU A 74 11.25 2.62 9.46
CA LEU A 74 11.15 3.93 8.81
C LEU A 74 10.49 3.85 7.43
N VAL A 75 10.78 2.80 6.65
CA VAL A 75 10.10 2.56 5.38
C VAL A 75 8.62 2.23 5.62
N LEU A 76 8.30 1.42 6.63
CA LEU A 76 6.93 1.08 6.99
C LEU A 76 6.13 2.31 7.43
N SER A 77 6.72 3.23 8.20
CA SER A 77 6.02 4.46 8.58
C SER A 77 5.73 5.35 7.37
N ALA A 78 6.62 5.39 6.38
CA ALA A 78 6.37 6.08 5.11
C ALA A 78 5.24 5.41 4.29
N VAL A 79 5.18 4.08 4.28
CA VAL A 79 4.08 3.33 3.63
C VAL A 79 2.74 3.65 4.30
N ARG A 80 2.69 3.65 5.64
CA ARG A 80 1.48 4.00 6.40
C ARG A 80 1.01 5.42 6.08
N LEU A 81 1.92 6.39 6.08
CA LEU A 81 1.58 7.77 5.72
C LEU A 81 1.02 7.87 4.29
N ASN A 82 1.62 7.18 3.32
CA ASN A 82 1.12 7.17 1.94
C ASN A 82 -0.29 6.54 1.85
N LEU A 83 -0.57 5.49 2.63
CA LEU A 83 -1.90 4.88 2.70
C LEU A 83 -2.92 5.82 3.34
N ASP A 84 -2.58 6.44 4.47
CA ASP A 84 -3.43 7.40 5.16
C ASP A 84 -3.80 8.58 4.23
N GLN A 85 -2.83 9.09 3.48
CA GLN A 85 -3.05 10.16 2.49
C GLN A 85 -3.91 9.68 1.32
N THR A 86 -3.70 8.45 0.84
CA THR A 86 -4.49 7.87 -0.25
C THR A 86 -5.94 7.71 0.17
N GLU A 87 -6.17 7.21 1.38
CA GLU A 87 -7.50 7.06 1.95
C GLU A 87 -8.20 8.39 2.17
N ALA A 88 -7.53 9.38 2.77
CA ALA A 88 -8.08 10.72 2.93
C ALA A 88 -8.49 11.35 1.59
N ARG A 89 -7.68 11.15 0.53
CA ARG A 89 -8.01 11.61 -0.83
C ARG A 89 -9.21 10.86 -1.41
N LEU A 90 -9.32 9.56 -1.17
CA LEU A 90 -10.45 8.76 -1.64
C LEU A 90 -11.74 9.16 -0.92
N LEU A 91 -11.71 9.39 0.38
CA LEU A 91 -12.85 9.90 1.16
C LEU A 91 -13.28 11.30 0.69
N ASN A 92 -12.33 12.21 0.45
CA ASN A 92 -12.64 13.51 -0.18
C ASN A 92 -13.29 13.34 -1.56
N THR A 93 -12.83 12.37 -2.35
CA THR A 93 -13.37 12.08 -3.68
C THR A 93 -14.79 11.53 -3.57
N ALA A 94 -15.06 10.63 -2.62
CA ALA A 94 -16.39 10.08 -2.37
C ALA A 94 -17.39 11.19 -1.97
N GLN A 95 -16.99 12.09 -1.06
CA GLN A 95 -17.82 13.24 -0.69
C GLN A 95 -18.07 14.18 -1.86
N ALA A 96 -17.03 14.46 -2.67
CA ALA A 96 -17.18 15.29 -3.88
C ALA A 96 -18.09 14.63 -4.93
N ALA A 97 -18.17 13.31 -4.95
CA ALA A 97 -19.09 12.53 -5.78
C ALA A 97 -20.52 12.44 -5.19
N GLY A 98 -20.76 13.03 -4.01
CA GLY A 98 -22.08 13.08 -3.39
C GLY A 98 -22.37 11.94 -2.40
N LEU A 99 -21.40 11.08 -2.09
CA LEU A 99 -21.59 10.05 -1.06
C LEU A 99 -21.62 10.66 0.33
N SER A 100 -22.65 10.34 1.10
CA SER A 100 -22.76 10.72 2.51
C SER A 100 -21.88 9.83 3.39
N PHE A 101 -21.63 10.26 4.64
CA PHE A 101 -20.87 9.45 5.59
C PHE A 101 -21.60 8.15 5.95
N GLU A 102 -22.93 8.15 5.94
CA GLU A 102 -23.74 6.95 6.12
C GLU A 102 -23.51 5.93 4.99
N GLN A 103 -23.49 6.37 3.74
CA GLN A 103 -23.23 5.50 2.59
C GLN A 103 -21.79 4.96 2.61
N ILE A 104 -20.82 5.81 2.96
CA ILE A 104 -19.42 5.39 3.10
C ILE A 104 -19.27 4.38 4.25
N ALA A 105 -19.93 4.62 5.39
CA ALA A 105 -19.91 3.72 6.53
C ALA A 105 -20.45 2.33 6.18
N VAL A 106 -21.55 2.26 5.42
CA VAL A 106 -22.09 1.01 4.88
C VAL A 106 -21.07 0.29 3.99
N VAL A 107 -20.42 0.99 3.06
CA VAL A 107 -19.42 0.40 2.15
C VAL A 107 -18.20 -0.13 2.90
N LEU A 108 -17.78 0.56 3.96
CA LEU A 108 -16.62 0.17 4.76
C LEU A 108 -16.95 -0.84 5.88
N ASP A 109 -18.22 -1.19 6.06
CA ASP A 109 -18.71 -2.00 7.18
C ASP A 109 -18.32 -1.41 8.55
N LEU A 110 -18.47 -0.08 8.69
CA LEU A 110 -18.16 0.69 9.89
C LEU A 110 -19.38 1.45 10.40
N GLY A 111 -19.31 1.93 11.65
CA GLY A 111 -20.26 2.91 12.15
C GLY A 111 -20.07 4.29 11.49
N VAL A 112 -21.13 5.10 11.42
CA VAL A 112 -21.05 6.48 10.90
C VAL A 112 -20.08 7.32 11.72
N GLU A 113 -20.20 7.27 13.05
CA GLU A 113 -19.29 7.98 13.97
C GLU A 113 -17.83 7.53 13.80
N GLU A 114 -17.61 6.23 13.61
CA GLU A 114 -16.28 5.68 13.35
C GLU A 114 -15.71 6.18 12.02
N THR A 115 -16.54 6.25 10.98
CA THR A 115 -16.16 6.76 9.66
C THR A 115 -15.82 8.25 9.71
N GLU A 116 -16.61 9.05 10.42
CA GLU A 116 -16.34 10.47 10.63
C GLU A 116 -15.07 10.72 11.44
N GLU A 117 -14.87 9.98 12.53
CA GLU A 117 -13.67 10.07 13.36
C GLU A 117 -12.43 9.65 12.55
N ARG A 118 -12.54 8.57 11.77
CA ARG A 118 -11.48 8.14 10.84
C ARG A 118 -11.13 9.24 9.85
N TYR A 119 -12.11 9.86 9.20
CA TYR A 119 -11.86 10.98 8.29
C TYR A 119 -11.21 12.17 9.02
N ARG A 120 -11.67 12.50 10.23
CA ARG A 120 -11.12 13.57 11.07
C ARG A 120 -9.66 13.32 11.45
N GLN A 121 -9.28 12.07 11.69
CA GLN A 121 -7.90 11.66 11.97
C GLN A 121 -7.00 11.70 10.73
N LEU A 122 -7.52 11.32 9.57
CA LEU A 122 -6.76 11.24 8.33
C LEU A 122 -6.59 12.59 7.63
N LYS A 123 -7.56 13.51 7.76
CA LYS A 123 -7.55 14.81 7.09
C LYS A 123 -6.28 15.65 7.33
N PRO A 124 -5.73 15.77 8.56
CA PRO A 124 -4.47 16.48 8.79
C PRO A 124 -3.26 15.86 8.08
N ARG A 125 -3.32 14.57 7.74
CA ARG A 125 -2.20 13.85 7.11
C ARG A 125 -2.01 14.21 5.64
N LEU A 126 -3.01 14.81 5.00
CA LEU A 126 -2.95 15.23 3.59
C LEU A 126 -1.83 16.25 3.33
N ASP A 127 -1.53 17.08 4.32
CA ASP A 127 -0.53 18.15 4.23
C ASP A 127 0.86 17.72 4.71
N GLU A 128 0.99 16.51 5.26
CA GLU A 128 2.27 16.01 5.75
C GLU A 128 3.23 15.68 4.58
N PRO A 129 4.52 16.03 4.69
CA PRO A 129 5.48 15.75 3.63
C PRO A 129 5.73 14.24 3.55
N ALA A 130 5.20 13.60 2.51
CA ALA A 130 5.45 12.20 2.20
C ALA A 130 6.56 12.04 1.16
N THR A 131 7.41 11.04 1.34
CA THR A 131 8.28 10.60 0.24
C THR A 131 7.44 9.76 -0.71
N ALA A 132 7.42 10.13 -1.99
CA ALA A 132 6.80 9.32 -3.01
C ALA A 132 7.34 7.87 -2.95
N PRO A 133 6.48 6.85 -3.05
CA PRO A 133 6.95 5.47 -3.12
C PRO A 133 7.87 5.30 -4.34
N PRO A 134 8.89 4.42 -4.25
CA PRO A 134 9.71 4.08 -5.40
C PRO A 134 8.78 3.61 -6.54
N PRO A 135 8.96 4.11 -7.77
CA PRO A 135 8.07 3.77 -8.88
C PRO A 135 8.12 2.26 -9.08
N ALA A 136 6.97 1.60 -9.26
CA ALA A 136 6.92 0.16 -9.50
C ALA A 136 7.87 -0.23 -10.66
N PRO A 137 8.54 -1.40 -10.60
CA PRO A 137 9.39 -1.82 -11.70
C PRO A 137 8.53 -1.93 -12.97
N PRO A 138 9.07 -1.63 -14.16
CA PRO A 138 8.32 -1.79 -15.39
C PRO A 138 7.85 -3.24 -15.44
N ARG A 139 6.53 -3.45 -15.37
CA ARG A 139 5.95 -4.78 -15.56
C ARG A 139 6.48 -5.28 -16.89
N ARG A 140 7.15 -6.45 -16.90
CA ARG A 140 7.48 -7.11 -18.16
C ARG A 140 6.18 -7.16 -18.96
N ALA A 141 6.15 -6.51 -20.12
CA ALA A 141 5.09 -6.71 -21.10
C ALA A 141 5.20 -8.18 -21.54
N GLY A 142 4.55 -9.07 -20.80
CA GLY A 142 4.82 -10.50 -20.85
C GLY A 142 3.57 -11.28 -20.50
N ALA A 143 2.92 -11.74 -21.56
CA ALA A 143 1.80 -12.67 -21.57
C ALA A 143 0.48 -12.11 -21.02
N SER A 144 -0.13 -11.19 -21.77
CA SER A 144 -1.56 -11.36 -22.05
C SER A 144 -1.73 -12.77 -22.62
N GLY A 145 -1.96 -13.75 -21.76
CA GLY A 145 -2.48 -15.04 -22.16
C GLY A 145 -3.79 -14.75 -22.88
N ARG A 146 -3.74 -14.65 -24.21
CA ARG A 146 -4.86 -15.02 -25.06
C ARG A 146 -5.11 -16.49 -24.76
N SER A 147 -5.79 -16.73 -23.63
CA SER A 147 -6.64 -17.87 -23.52
C SER A 147 -7.63 -17.70 -24.66
N ARG A 148 -7.39 -18.42 -25.76
CA ARG A 148 -8.43 -18.69 -26.74
C ARG A 148 -9.56 -19.31 -25.94
N ARG A 149 -10.51 -18.48 -25.51
CA ARG A 149 -11.79 -18.93 -24.96
C ARG A 149 -12.37 -19.85 -26.02
N ARG A 150 -12.28 -21.15 -25.75
CA ARG A 150 -13.11 -22.18 -26.33
C ARG A 150 -14.56 -21.75 -26.02
N PRO A 151 -15.48 -21.68 -27.00
CA PRO A 151 -16.85 -21.28 -26.72
C PRO A 151 -17.50 -22.40 -25.90
N GLY A 152 -17.60 -22.16 -24.60
CA GLY A 152 -18.28 -23.01 -23.63
C GLY A 152 -19.05 -22.08 -22.71
N THR A 153 -20.35 -22.31 -22.66
CA THR A 153 -21.47 -21.71 -21.92
C THR A 153 -21.10 -20.82 -20.72
N PRO A 154 -21.69 -19.61 -20.56
CA PRO A 154 -21.39 -18.75 -19.43
C PRO A 154 -21.99 -19.33 -18.13
N PRO A 155 -21.26 -19.31 -17.00
CA PRO A 155 -21.89 -19.40 -15.70
C PRO A 155 -22.55 -18.05 -15.40
N THR A 156 -23.86 -18.09 -15.24
CA THR A 156 -24.69 -17.03 -14.65
C THR A 156 -24.28 -16.81 -13.19
N ASP A 157 -24.52 -15.59 -12.70
CA ASP A 157 -24.44 -15.13 -11.30
C ASP A 157 -23.08 -14.58 -10.83
N GLN A 158 -22.64 -13.48 -11.44
CA GLN A 158 -21.90 -12.44 -10.72
C GLN A 158 -22.59 -11.11 -11.01
N PRO A 159 -23.12 -10.41 -9.99
CA PRO A 159 -23.75 -9.13 -10.23
C PRO A 159 -22.69 -8.13 -10.70
N THR A 160 -22.99 -7.49 -11.82
CA THR A 160 -22.19 -6.37 -12.34
C THR A 160 -22.55 -5.12 -11.55
N TRP A 161 -21.60 -4.21 -11.37
CA TRP A 161 -21.77 -2.96 -10.60
C TRP A 161 -23.01 -2.12 -10.99
N ASP A 162 -23.53 -2.31 -12.22
CA ASP A 162 -24.76 -1.68 -12.71
C ASP A 162 -26.06 -2.21 -12.02
N GLU A 163 -26.06 -3.38 -11.37
CA GLU A 163 -27.24 -3.95 -10.69
C GLU A 163 -27.41 -3.46 -9.23
N LEU A 164 -26.41 -2.77 -8.67
CA LEU A 164 -26.47 -2.19 -7.32
C LEU A 164 -27.07 -0.78 -7.31
N ASP A 165 -27.26 -0.15 -8.47
CA ASP A 165 -27.88 1.17 -8.60
C ASP A 165 -29.42 1.12 -8.56
N ASP A 166 -30.02 -0.06 -8.73
CA ASP A 166 -31.47 -0.26 -8.80
C ASP A 166 -32.12 -0.67 -7.46
N GLU A 167 -31.36 -0.80 -6.37
CA GLU A 167 -31.93 -1.05 -5.04
C GLU A 167 -32.45 0.27 -4.43
N ASP A 168 -33.72 0.54 -4.74
CA ASP A 168 -34.61 1.50 -4.08
C ASP A 168 -34.52 1.34 -2.55
N TRP A 169 -33.75 2.21 -1.90
CA TRP A 169 -33.60 2.31 -0.44
C TRP A 169 -34.87 2.88 0.23
N GLY A 170 -36.01 2.23 0.03
CA GLY A 170 -37.30 2.58 0.58
C GLY A 170 -37.83 1.54 1.56
N ASN A 171 -37.60 1.77 2.86
CA ASN A 171 -38.59 1.74 3.97
C ASN A 171 -37.97 1.35 5.32
#